data_AF-A0A6A9S577-F1
#
_entry.id   AF-A0A6A9S577-F1
#
_cell.length_a   1.000
_cell.length_b   1.000
_cell.length_c   1.000
_cell.angle_alpha   90.00
_cell.angle_beta   90.00
_cell.angle_gamma   90.00
#
_symmetry.space_group_name_H-M   'P 1'
#
loop_
_entity.id
_entity.type
_entity.pdbx_description
1 polymer ?
#
loop_
_entity_poly.entity_id
_entity_poly.type
_entity_poly.pdbx_seq_one_letter_code
_entity_poly.pdbx_strand_id
1 'polypeptide(L)'
;MERIPFGIRQLDSIINGGAPAGSVVLLSGEAGAGSREFMHTSALINGLEQVDGELHDLYYGDRSADAVAPDEVHYISFTTSESQLVSEMRLAMDDDVVDKGSQAVEFHDLSERYFHISPVPREWYARETASITDLRARHERDDLLGTLGMVLNDVAANNLVVIDSLSDLVSATDEEVSWSDVSSLVQGIQKAAHQWGGLILLHVNPETISSTRHGQLVDASHGTMEFAWESGGSTRARTLVVQQFRGVLSQIEDEDIVQFETELGDAGFDISDVRKIR
;
A
#
# COMPACT_ATOMS: atom_id res chain seq x y z
N MET A 1 3.17 15.90 -16.42
CA MET A 1 3.43 15.78 -14.97
C MET A 1 3.85 14.34 -14.79
N GLU A 2 5.00 14.08 -14.18
CA GLU A 2 5.50 12.71 -14.02
C GLU A 2 4.48 11.89 -13.21
N ARG A 3 4.21 10.68 -13.67
CA ARG A 3 3.30 9.73 -13.01
C ARG A 3 4.03 8.45 -12.67
N ILE A 4 3.81 7.95 -11.47
CA ILE A 4 4.35 6.67 -11.02
C ILE A 4 3.24 5.61 -11.18
N PRO A 5 3.48 4.53 -11.95
CA PRO A 5 2.52 3.46 -12.13
C PRO A 5 2.11 2.80 -10.82
N PHE A 6 0.84 2.44 -10.70
CA PHE A 6 0.43 1.51 -9.66
C PHE A 6 0.87 0.09 -9.97
N GLY A 7 1.23 -0.25 -11.21
CA GLY A 7 1.55 -1.62 -11.61
C GLY A 7 0.31 -2.44 -12.00
N ILE A 8 -0.83 -1.78 -12.17
CA ILE A 8 -2.09 -2.39 -12.60
C ILE A 8 -2.40 -1.83 -13.98
N ARG A 9 -2.07 -2.60 -15.03
CA ARG A 9 -2.08 -2.17 -16.43
C ARG A 9 -3.35 -1.41 -16.84
N GLN A 10 -4.51 -1.99 -16.56
CA GLN A 10 -5.78 -1.41 -16.96
C GLN A 10 -6.10 -0.13 -16.19
N LEU A 11 -5.75 -0.06 -14.89
CA LEU A 11 -5.92 1.14 -14.09
C LEU A 11 -5.00 2.25 -14.60
N ASP A 12 -3.71 1.95 -14.72
CA ASP A 12 -2.67 2.90 -15.12
C ASP A 12 -2.95 3.44 -16.52
N SER A 13 -3.44 2.62 -17.46
CA SER A 13 -3.87 3.07 -18.79
C SER A 13 -4.99 4.12 -18.72
N ILE A 14 -6.02 3.88 -17.90
CA ILE A 14 -7.16 4.79 -17.73
C ILE A 14 -6.72 6.13 -17.13
N ILE A 15 -5.73 6.10 -16.24
CA ILE A 15 -5.24 7.30 -15.54
C ILE A 15 -3.91 7.79 -16.11
N ASN A 16 -3.63 7.54 -17.39
CA ASN A 16 -2.47 8.08 -18.12
C ASN A 16 -1.09 7.78 -17.49
N GLY A 17 -0.90 6.60 -16.89
CA GLY A 17 0.39 6.13 -16.41
C GLY A 17 0.55 6.12 -14.89
N GLY A 18 -0.55 6.22 -14.14
CA GLY A 18 -0.55 6.05 -12.69
C GLY A 18 -0.79 7.33 -11.89
N ALA A 19 -0.29 7.32 -10.65
CA ALA A 19 -0.44 8.41 -9.70
C ALA A 19 0.48 9.59 -10.05
N PRO A 20 0.05 10.85 -9.87
CA PRO A 20 0.96 11.98 -9.90
C PRO A 20 2.12 11.80 -8.91
N ALA A 21 3.35 12.06 -9.34
CA ALA A 21 4.53 12.03 -8.47
C ALA A 21 4.34 12.92 -7.21
N GLY A 22 4.80 12.43 -6.06
CA GLY A 22 4.62 13.07 -4.75
C GLY A 22 3.24 12.85 -4.12
N SER A 23 2.51 11.81 -4.55
CA SER A 23 1.18 11.47 -4.02
C SER A 23 1.24 10.50 -2.85
N VAL A 24 0.21 10.60 -2.00
CA VAL A 24 -0.09 9.64 -0.94
C VAL A 24 -1.49 9.13 -1.22
N VAL A 25 -1.62 7.82 -1.42
CA VAL A 25 -2.87 7.17 -1.80
C VAL A 25 -3.30 6.23 -0.68
N LEU A 26 -4.46 6.52 -0.08
CA LEU A 26 -5.07 5.66 0.92
C LEU A 26 -5.80 4.50 0.22
N LEU A 27 -5.38 3.27 0.51
CA LEU A 27 -6.03 2.04 0.08
C LEU A 27 -6.94 1.57 1.21
N SER A 28 -8.21 1.98 1.15
CA SER A 28 -9.22 1.67 2.15
C SER A 28 -9.99 0.42 1.72
N GLY A 29 -9.67 -0.74 2.29
CA GLY A 29 -10.25 -2.01 1.82
C GLY A 29 -10.85 -2.91 2.88
N GLU A 30 -12.06 -3.38 2.61
CA GLU A 30 -12.68 -4.48 3.36
C GLU A 30 -11.81 -5.75 3.31
N ALA A 31 -11.95 -6.60 4.33
CA ALA A 31 -11.22 -7.87 4.37
C ALA A 31 -11.51 -8.74 3.13
N GLY A 32 -10.44 -9.11 2.43
CA GLY A 32 -10.50 -9.95 1.22
C GLY A 32 -11.04 -9.25 -0.03
N ALA A 33 -11.30 -7.95 0.00
CA ALA A 33 -11.82 -7.20 -1.15
C ALA A 33 -10.78 -6.83 -2.21
N GLY A 34 -9.52 -7.28 -2.08
CA GLY A 34 -8.46 -7.08 -3.08
C GLY A 34 -7.44 -6.00 -2.76
N SER A 35 -7.59 -5.26 -1.65
CA SER A 35 -6.68 -4.14 -1.32
C SER A 35 -5.24 -4.58 -0.99
N ARG A 36 -5.05 -5.78 -0.41
CA ARG A 36 -3.71 -6.32 -0.16
C ARG A 36 -3.09 -6.88 -1.43
N GLU A 37 -3.88 -7.58 -2.23
CA GLU A 37 -3.47 -8.08 -3.54
C GLU A 37 -3.07 -6.92 -4.46
N PHE A 38 -3.78 -5.79 -4.41
CA PHE A 38 -3.38 -4.55 -5.09
C PHE A 38 -1.98 -4.07 -4.66
N MET A 39 -1.70 -4.03 -3.35
CA MET A 39 -0.38 -3.65 -2.83
C MET A 39 0.72 -4.61 -3.27
N HIS A 40 0.45 -5.91 -3.22
CA HIS A 40 1.41 -6.94 -3.61
C HIS A 40 1.73 -6.86 -5.11
N THR A 41 0.70 -6.76 -5.96
CA THR A 41 0.88 -6.52 -7.40
C THR A 41 1.63 -5.23 -7.65
N SER A 42 1.27 -4.15 -6.95
CA SER A 42 1.93 -2.86 -7.12
C SER A 42 3.42 -2.92 -6.84
N ALA A 43 3.80 -3.56 -5.73
CA ALA A 43 5.19 -3.72 -5.35
C ALA A 43 5.95 -4.63 -6.33
N LEU A 44 5.42 -5.81 -6.63
CA LEU A 44 6.11 -6.80 -7.44
C LEU A 44 6.21 -6.39 -8.91
N ILE A 45 5.16 -5.84 -9.51
CA ILE A 45 5.19 -5.42 -10.91
C ILE A 45 6.14 -4.24 -11.12
N ASN A 46 6.08 -3.20 -10.28
CA ASN A 46 7.05 -2.11 -10.38
C ASN A 46 8.49 -2.57 -10.09
N GLY A 47 8.67 -3.54 -9.20
CA GLY A 47 9.98 -4.16 -8.95
C GLY A 47 10.49 -4.96 -10.15
N LEU A 48 9.62 -5.71 -10.83
CA LEU A 48 9.99 -6.49 -12.02
C LEU A 48 10.60 -5.64 -13.12
N GLU A 49 10.12 -4.41 -13.32
CA GLU A 49 10.67 -3.52 -14.34
C GLU A 49 12.19 -3.30 -14.16
N GLN A 50 12.67 -3.33 -12.92
CA GLN A 50 14.07 -3.06 -12.58
C GLN A 50 15.00 -4.27 -12.83
N VAL A 51 14.47 -5.49 -12.80
CA VAL A 51 15.27 -6.72 -12.79
C VAL A 51 14.97 -7.67 -13.96
N ASP A 52 13.77 -7.61 -14.53
CA ASP A 52 13.33 -8.50 -15.61
C ASP A 52 12.28 -7.81 -16.51
N GLY A 53 12.78 -7.02 -17.48
CA GLY A 53 11.93 -6.27 -18.40
C GLY A 53 11.08 -7.15 -19.34
N GLU A 54 11.51 -8.38 -19.63
CA GLU A 54 10.73 -9.31 -20.45
C GLU A 54 9.52 -9.84 -19.66
N LEU A 55 9.73 -10.21 -18.39
CA LEU A 55 8.65 -10.64 -17.51
C LEU A 55 7.69 -9.49 -17.18
N HIS A 56 8.24 -8.29 -16.98
CA HIS A 56 7.44 -7.08 -16.82
C HIS A 56 6.56 -6.80 -18.05
N ASP A 57 7.10 -6.89 -19.27
CA ASP A 57 6.32 -6.72 -20.50
C ASP A 57 5.21 -7.76 -20.64
N LEU A 58 5.48 -9.01 -20.23
CA LEU A 58 4.47 -10.08 -20.23
C LEU A 58 3.28 -9.75 -19.32
N TYR A 59 3.54 -9.37 -18.05
CA TYR A 59 2.49 -9.19 -17.05
C TYR A 59 1.91 -7.77 -16.96
N TYR A 60 2.66 -6.74 -17.37
CA TYR A 60 2.22 -5.34 -17.36
C TYR A 60 2.22 -4.71 -18.76
N GLY A 61 3.28 -4.88 -19.54
CA GLY A 61 3.40 -4.35 -20.89
C GLY A 61 4.03 -2.96 -20.97
N ASP A 62 3.74 -2.25 -22.07
CA ASP A 62 4.28 -0.91 -22.32
C ASP A 62 3.71 0.15 -21.38
N ARG A 63 4.58 1.04 -20.90
CA ARG A 63 4.19 2.21 -20.11
C ARG A 63 3.57 3.32 -20.96
N SER A 64 2.66 4.07 -20.35
CA SER A 64 2.21 5.35 -20.90
C SER A 64 3.38 6.33 -21.05
N ALA A 65 3.29 7.26 -22.00
CA ALA A 65 4.35 8.24 -22.28
C ALA A 65 4.68 9.16 -21.09
N ASP A 66 3.72 9.41 -20.21
CA ASP A 66 3.88 10.25 -19.00
C ASP A 66 4.29 9.45 -17.75
N ALA A 67 4.38 8.11 -17.86
CA ALA A 67 4.76 7.24 -16.76
C ALA A 67 6.28 7.16 -16.59
N VAL A 68 6.73 7.28 -15.35
CA VAL A 68 8.11 7.15 -14.91
C VAL A 68 8.15 6.05 -13.85
N ALA A 69 9.02 5.06 -14.04
CA ALA A 69 9.22 4.02 -13.03
C ALA A 69 9.76 4.64 -11.73
N PRO A 70 9.39 4.09 -10.56
CA PRO A 70 10.06 4.42 -9.32
C PRO A 70 11.54 3.98 -9.37
N ASP A 71 12.43 4.73 -8.71
CA ASP A 71 13.85 4.38 -8.65
C ASP A 71 14.04 3.05 -7.88
N GLU A 72 13.33 2.86 -6.77
CA GLU A 72 13.28 1.65 -5.95
C GLU A 72 11.85 1.39 -5.42
N VAL A 73 11.59 0.16 -5.00
CA VAL A 73 10.32 -0.25 -4.37
C VAL A 73 10.58 -0.72 -2.95
N HIS A 74 9.87 -0.15 -1.97
CA HIS A 74 9.98 -0.53 -0.57
C HIS A 74 8.63 -0.97 -0.01
N TYR A 75 8.61 -2.07 0.75
CA TYR A 75 7.42 -2.59 1.41
C TYR A 75 7.63 -2.59 2.93
N ILE A 76 6.92 -1.72 3.63
CA ILE A 76 7.01 -1.57 5.08
C ILE A 76 5.85 -2.31 5.72
N SER A 77 6.14 -3.29 6.58
CA SER A 77 5.13 -3.98 7.38
C SER A 77 5.34 -3.79 8.87
N PHE A 78 4.25 -3.58 9.60
CA PHE A 78 4.30 -3.47 11.06
C PHE A 78 4.23 -4.80 11.78
N THR A 79 3.75 -5.86 11.15
CA THR A 79 3.38 -7.10 11.85
C THR A 79 3.86 -8.36 11.14
N THR A 80 4.24 -8.27 9.87
CA THR A 80 4.53 -9.42 9.03
C THR A 80 5.97 -9.37 8.54
N SER A 81 6.70 -10.48 8.72
CA SER A 81 8.07 -10.61 8.18
C SER A 81 8.09 -10.75 6.67
N GLU A 82 9.21 -10.39 6.03
CA GLU A 82 9.45 -10.61 4.60
C GLU A 82 9.10 -12.04 4.17
N SER A 83 9.60 -13.06 4.88
CA SER A 83 9.38 -14.46 4.51
C SER A 83 7.90 -14.85 4.51
N GLN A 84 7.12 -14.25 5.40
CA GLN A 84 5.68 -14.48 5.46
C GLN A 84 4.96 -13.70 4.36
N LEU A 85 5.29 -12.43 4.13
CA LEU A 85 4.74 -11.63 3.01
C LEU A 85 4.97 -12.31 1.67
N VAL A 86 6.21 -12.75 1.38
CA VAL A 86 6.53 -13.44 0.13
C VAL A 86 5.77 -14.76 0.02
N SER A 87 5.57 -15.47 1.14
CA SER A 87 4.76 -16.70 1.14
C SER A 87 3.28 -16.41 0.87
N GLU A 88 2.74 -15.31 1.40
CA GLU A 88 1.37 -14.85 1.12
C GLU A 88 1.21 -14.43 -0.35
N MET A 89 2.19 -13.72 -0.92
CA MET A 89 2.20 -13.33 -2.34
C MET A 89 2.14 -14.55 -3.27
N ARG A 90 2.88 -15.64 -2.97
CA ARG A 90 2.83 -16.90 -3.73
C ARG A 90 1.47 -17.60 -3.71
N LEU A 91 0.60 -17.29 -2.76
CA LEU A 91 -0.76 -17.85 -2.74
C LEU A 91 -1.70 -17.16 -3.71
N ALA A 92 -1.36 -15.95 -4.17
CA ALA A 92 -2.22 -15.11 -4.99
C ALA A 92 -1.66 -14.81 -6.39
N MET A 93 -0.39 -15.09 -6.63
CA MET A 93 0.35 -14.68 -7.83
C MET A 93 1.26 -15.82 -8.32
N ASP A 94 1.63 -15.77 -9.60
CA ASP A 94 2.56 -16.71 -10.21
C ASP A 94 3.93 -16.70 -9.51
N ASP A 95 4.52 -17.88 -9.29
CA ASP A 95 5.80 -18.04 -8.62
C ASP A 95 6.92 -17.28 -9.35
N ASP A 96 6.91 -17.21 -10.68
CA ASP A 96 7.94 -16.49 -11.45
C ASP A 96 7.86 -14.97 -11.17
N VAL A 97 6.65 -14.42 -11.05
CA VAL A 97 6.42 -13.01 -10.69
C VAL A 97 6.92 -12.73 -9.29
N VAL A 98 6.58 -13.59 -8.33
CA VAL A 98 6.97 -13.39 -6.93
C VAL A 98 8.47 -13.57 -6.76
N ASP A 99 9.06 -14.62 -7.32
CA ASP A 99 10.49 -14.94 -7.16
C ASP A 99 11.38 -13.86 -7.77
N LYS A 100 10.99 -13.27 -8.91
CA LYS A 100 11.74 -12.19 -9.57
C LYS A 100 11.41 -10.83 -8.97
N GLY A 101 10.13 -10.51 -8.82
CA GLY A 101 9.69 -9.20 -8.33
C GLY A 101 10.17 -8.94 -6.91
N SER A 102 10.12 -9.94 -6.02
CA SER A 102 10.57 -9.78 -4.62
C SER A 102 12.07 -9.50 -4.49
N GLN A 103 12.90 -9.87 -5.47
CA GLN A 103 14.34 -9.53 -5.46
C GLN A 103 14.59 -8.03 -5.65
N ALA A 104 13.62 -7.31 -6.22
CA ALA A 104 13.67 -5.88 -6.47
C ALA A 104 12.90 -5.05 -5.43
N VAL A 105 12.26 -5.71 -4.46
CA VAL A 105 11.51 -5.06 -3.38
C VAL A 105 12.34 -5.13 -2.10
N GLU A 106 12.61 -3.98 -1.49
CA GLU A 106 13.21 -3.93 -0.16
C GLU A 106 12.13 -4.00 0.92
N PHE A 107 12.14 -5.07 1.71
CA PHE A 107 11.18 -5.29 2.78
C PHE A 107 11.69 -4.73 4.11
N HIS A 108 10.88 -3.88 4.73
CA HIS A 108 11.15 -3.29 6.04
C HIS A 108 10.22 -3.91 7.08
N ASP A 109 10.74 -4.84 7.86
CA ASP A 109 10.02 -5.52 8.94
C ASP A 109 10.12 -4.71 10.25
N LEU A 110 9.00 -4.13 10.68
CA LEU A 110 8.89 -3.41 11.95
C LEU A 110 8.20 -4.23 13.05
N SER A 111 7.98 -5.53 12.83
CA SER A 111 7.26 -6.42 13.76
C SER A 111 7.92 -6.54 15.12
N GLU A 112 9.26 -6.59 15.19
CA GLU A 112 9.97 -6.63 16.48
C GLU A 112 9.64 -5.41 17.34
N ARG A 113 9.63 -4.20 16.75
CA ARG A 113 9.27 -2.96 17.46
C ARG A 113 7.80 -2.91 17.81
N TYR A 114 6.93 -3.34 16.90
CA TYR A 114 5.49 -3.36 17.13
C TYR A 114 5.10 -4.30 18.27
N PHE A 115 5.66 -5.53 18.32
CA PHE A 115 5.35 -6.51 19.35
C PHE A 115 6.16 -6.34 20.65
N HIS A 116 7.22 -5.53 20.68
CA HIS A 116 8.01 -5.29 21.90
C HIS A 116 7.17 -4.79 23.07
N ILE A 117 6.14 -4.00 22.78
CA ILE A 117 5.21 -3.38 23.74
C ILE A 117 3.93 -4.21 23.97
N SER A 118 3.80 -5.34 23.27
CA SER A 118 2.61 -6.20 23.29
C SER A 118 2.68 -7.28 24.38
N PRO A 119 1.53 -7.79 24.88
CA PRO A 119 1.50 -8.98 25.74
C PRO A 119 1.92 -10.28 25.02
N VAL A 120 2.21 -10.23 23.72
CA VAL A 120 2.61 -11.39 22.92
C VAL A 120 3.97 -11.96 23.39
N PRO A 121 4.12 -13.30 23.48
CA PRO A 121 5.39 -13.91 23.84
C PRO A 121 6.53 -13.51 22.90
N ARG A 122 7.65 -13.06 23.48
CA ARG A 122 8.85 -12.65 22.73
C ARG A 122 9.36 -13.71 21.75
N GLU A 123 9.24 -14.98 22.12
CA GLU A 123 9.66 -16.12 21.29
C GLU A 123 8.89 -16.25 19.96
N TRP A 124 7.76 -15.54 19.78
CA TRP A 124 6.98 -15.57 18.53
C TRP A 124 7.50 -14.61 17.47
N TYR A 125 8.20 -13.55 17.86
CA TYR A 125 8.62 -12.49 16.94
C TYR A 125 10.12 -12.17 17.01
N ALA A 126 10.77 -12.35 18.16
CA ALA A 126 12.19 -12.10 18.31
C ALA A 126 12.99 -13.34 17.91
N ARG A 127 13.95 -13.18 16.99
CA ARG A 127 14.95 -14.23 16.73
C ARG A 127 15.82 -14.42 17.98
N GLU A 128 16.25 -15.66 18.24
CA GLU A 128 16.84 -16.17 19.50
C GLU A 128 18.16 -15.49 19.98
N THR A 129 18.55 -14.31 19.45
CA THR A 129 19.85 -13.66 19.71
C THR A 129 19.76 -12.17 20.07
N ALA A 130 18.94 -11.77 21.04
CA ALA A 130 19.02 -10.42 21.62
C ALA A 130 19.41 -10.46 23.11
N SER A 131 20.53 -9.82 23.44
CA SER A 131 21.12 -9.78 24.79
C SER A 131 20.27 -8.99 25.81
N ILE A 132 20.50 -9.26 27.10
CA ILE A 132 19.72 -8.83 28.29
C ILE A 132 19.83 -7.31 28.59
N THR A 133 19.69 -6.43 27.60
CA THR A 133 19.81 -4.98 27.86
C THR A 133 18.74 -4.14 27.19
N ASP A 134 17.46 -4.49 27.33
CA ASP A 134 16.37 -3.58 26.93
C ASP A 134 15.28 -3.54 27.98
N LEU A 135 15.46 -2.61 28.92
CA LEU A 135 14.49 -2.26 29.95
C LEU A 135 14.62 -0.76 30.27
N ARG A 136 13.94 0.11 29.49
CA ARG A 136 13.50 1.44 29.96
C ARG A 136 12.19 1.88 29.32
N ALA A 137 11.10 1.48 29.97
CA ALA A 137 9.77 2.03 29.74
C ALA A 137 9.72 3.57 29.96
N ARG A 138 9.13 4.25 28.96
CA ARG A 138 8.79 5.70 28.79
C ARG A 138 9.49 6.45 27.65
N HIS A 139 10.37 5.83 26.86
CA HIS A 139 10.93 6.43 25.63
C HIS A 139 10.74 5.59 24.35
N GLU A 140 10.06 4.44 24.43
CA GLU A 140 9.95 3.45 23.35
C GLU A 140 8.75 3.69 22.39
N ARG A 141 7.88 4.66 22.67
CA ARG A 141 6.63 4.92 21.91
C ARG A 141 6.81 5.84 20.71
N ASP A 142 7.67 6.86 20.87
CA ASP A 142 8.22 7.62 19.75
C ASP A 142 9.06 6.73 18.83
N ASP A 143 9.46 5.52 19.28
CA ASP A 143 10.32 4.65 18.49
C ASP A 143 9.60 4.06 17.28
N LEU A 144 8.32 3.65 17.35
CA LEU A 144 7.66 3.05 16.18
C LEU A 144 7.32 4.10 15.11
N LEU A 145 6.57 5.15 15.48
CA LEU A 145 6.21 6.23 14.54
C LEU A 145 7.47 7.01 14.09
N GLY A 146 8.45 7.19 14.99
CA GLY A 146 9.73 7.79 14.67
C GLY A 146 10.58 6.91 13.77
N THR A 147 10.61 5.59 13.98
CA THR A 147 11.28 4.64 13.07
C THR A 147 10.64 4.68 11.69
N LEU A 148 9.30 4.65 11.59
CA LEU A 148 8.64 4.80 10.31
C LEU A 148 9.03 6.13 9.63
N GLY A 149 9.06 7.22 10.39
CA GLY A 149 9.51 8.52 9.89
C GLY A 149 10.97 8.52 9.42
N MET A 150 11.88 7.83 10.12
CA MET A 150 13.27 7.67 9.70
C MET A 150 13.38 6.85 8.42
N VAL A 151 12.72 5.69 8.35
CA VAL A 151 12.68 4.84 7.15
C VAL A 151 12.16 5.65 5.96
N LEU A 152 11.04 6.36 6.12
CA LEU A 152 10.48 7.19 5.04
C LEU A 152 11.41 8.33 4.60
N ASN A 153 12.11 8.99 5.53
CA ASN A 153 13.08 10.02 5.16
C ASN A 153 14.23 9.46 4.31
N ASP A 154 14.61 8.21 4.53
CA ASP A 154 15.69 7.54 3.82
C ASP A 154 15.23 7.00 2.46
N VAL A 155 13.99 6.48 2.36
CA VAL A 155 13.56 5.67 1.21
C VAL A 155 12.44 6.27 0.35
N ALA A 156 11.78 7.36 0.74
CA ALA A 156 10.57 7.81 0.02
C ALA A 156 10.84 8.65 -1.23
N ALA A 157 12.04 9.20 -1.41
CA ALA A 157 12.37 10.07 -2.54
C ALA A 157 12.36 9.29 -3.87
N ASN A 158 11.55 9.73 -4.85
CA ASN A 158 11.34 9.12 -6.17
C ASN A 158 10.92 7.63 -6.19
N ASN A 159 10.66 7.04 -5.02
CA ASN A 159 10.41 5.62 -4.87
C ASN A 159 8.92 5.32 -4.72
N LEU A 160 8.56 4.06 -4.92
CA LEU A 160 7.28 3.51 -4.51
C LEU A 160 7.42 2.93 -3.11
N VAL A 161 6.64 3.44 -2.16
CA VAL A 161 6.62 2.93 -0.78
C VAL A 161 5.23 2.42 -0.43
N VAL A 162 5.14 1.15 -0.07
CA VAL A 162 3.93 0.51 0.42
C VAL A 162 3.99 0.39 1.94
N ILE A 163 2.92 0.76 2.64
CA ILE A 163 2.80 0.64 4.10
C ILE A 163 1.59 -0.22 4.48
N ASP A 164 1.87 -1.37 5.09
CA ASP A 164 0.91 -2.41 5.50
C ASP A 164 0.98 -2.69 7.02
N SER A 165 0.07 -2.18 7.84
CA SER A 165 -1.01 -1.24 7.51
C SER A 165 -1.19 -0.18 8.59
N LEU A 166 -1.90 0.90 8.27
CA LEU A 166 -2.37 1.86 9.28
C LEU A 166 -3.32 1.19 10.28
N SER A 167 -4.02 0.11 9.90
CA SER A 167 -4.89 -0.63 10.82
C SER A 167 -4.12 -1.25 11.99
N ASP A 168 -2.85 -1.62 11.81
CA ASP A 168 -2.00 -2.10 12.91
C ASP A 168 -1.70 -0.97 13.89
N LEU A 169 -1.32 0.22 13.38
CA LEU A 169 -1.11 1.40 14.20
C LEU A 169 -2.37 1.84 14.95
N VAL A 170 -3.55 1.68 14.33
CA VAL A 170 -4.82 2.01 14.97
C VAL A 170 -5.25 0.93 15.97
N SER A 171 -4.95 -0.33 15.74
CA SER A 171 -5.27 -1.40 16.71
C SER A 171 -4.42 -1.31 17.98
N ALA A 172 -3.25 -0.68 17.90
CA ALA A 172 -2.45 -0.29 19.08
C ALA A 172 -3.06 0.90 19.87
N THR A 173 -4.14 1.54 19.38
CA THR A 173 -4.79 2.69 20.01
C THR A 173 -5.83 2.25 21.05
N ASP A 174 -5.40 1.96 22.28
CA ASP A 174 -6.26 2.09 23.46
C ASP A 174 -5.53 2.64 24.71
N GLU A 175 -4.19 2.59 24.79
CA GLU A 175 -3.42 3.34 25.80
C GLU A 175 -2.10 4.01 25.31
N GLU A 176 -1.59 3.69 24.11
CA GLU A 176 -0.19 4.00 23.75
C GLU A 176 0.02 4.88 22.50
N VAL A 177 -0.82 4.76 21.48
CA VAL A 177 -0.86 5.67 20.33
C VAL A 177 -2.20 6.40 20.38
N SER A 178 -2.19 7.74 20.33
CA SER A 178 -3.45 8.48 20.21
C SER A 178 -3.87 8.54 18.75
N TRP A 179 -5.18 8.58 18.50
CA TRP A 179 -5.68 8.81 17.15
C TRP A 179 -5.12 10.10 16.52
N SER A 180 -4.88 11.14 17.34
CA SER A 180 -4.25 12.38 16.88
C SER A 180 -2.82 12.19 16.38
N ASP A 181 -2.07 11.22 16.91
CA ASP A 181 -0.71 10.94 16.43
C ASP A 181 -0.75 10.27 15.05
N VAL A 182 -1.66 9.31 14.86
CA VAL A 182 -1.88 8.64 13.56
C VAL A 182 -2.30 9.66 12.50
N SER A 183 -3.29 10.51 12.81
CA SER A 183 -3.75 11.51 11.84
C SER A 183 -2.67 12.56 11.54
N SER A 184 -1.89 12.98 12.53
CA SER A 184 -0.78 13.92 12.35
C SER A 184 0.36 13.30 11.53
N LEU A 185 0.64 12.00 11.72
CA LEU A 185 1.61 11.25 10.93
C LEU A 185 1.20 11.26 9.44
N VAL A 186 -0.04 10.88 9.12
CA VAL A 186 -0.52 10.83 7.73
C VAL A 186 -0.48 12.22 7.09
N GLN A 187 -0.88 13.27 7.80
CA GLN A 187 -0.73 14.66 7.34
C GLN A 187 0.74 15.05 7.11
N GLY A 188 1.65 14.60 7.98
CA GLY A 188 3.08 14.79 7.84
C GLY A 188 3.64 14.12 6.59
N ILE A 189 3.26 12.85 6.37
CA ILE A 189 3.62 12.07 5.17
C ILE A 189 3.10 12.77 3.92
N GLN A 190 1.82 13.18 3.90
CA GLN A 190 1.23 13.92 2.79
C GLN A 190 2.03 15.19 2.46
N LYS A 191 2.41 15.96 3.49
CA LYS A 191 3.20 17.18 3.30
C LYS A 191 4.61 16.90 2.76
N ALA A 192 5.24 15.83 3.20
CA ALA A 192 6.60 15.46 2.80
C ALA A 192 6.65 14.84 1.40
N ALA A 193 5.63 14.05 1.03
CA ALA A 193 5.54 13.37 -0.26
C ALA A 193 5.71 14.32 -1.46
N HIS A 194 5.18 15.54 -1.36
CA HIS A 194 5.37 16.55 -2.42
C HIS A 194 6.84 16.90 -2.69
N GLN A 195 7.71 16.84 -1.67
CA GLN A 195 9.15 17.08 -1.82
C GLN A 195 9.90 15.84 -2.25
N TRP A 196 9.45 14.67 -1.81
CA TRP A 196 10.04 13.39 -2.16
C TRP A 196 9.81 13.02 -3.62
N GLY A 197 8.68 13.41 -4.22
CA GLY A 197 8.37 13.05 -5.59
C GLY A 197 8.02 11.57 -5.79
N GLY A 198 8.09 10.74 -4.74
CA GLY A 198 7.68 9.33 -4.77
C GLY A 198 6.16 9.12 -4.68
N LEU A 199 5.76 7.85 -4.69
CA LEU A 199 4.38 7.40 -4.49
C LEU A 199 4.30 6.60 -3.20
N ILE A 200 3.42 7.00 -2.28
CA ILE A 200 3.18 6.26 -1.04
C ILE A 200 1.79 5.65 -1.06
N LEU A 201 1.71 4.33 -0.89
CA LEU A 201 0.46 3.58 -0.74
C LEU A 201 0.27 3.25 0.74
N LEU A 202 -0.83 3.71 1.33
CA LEU A 202 -1.16 3.51 2.74
C LEU A 202 -2.39 2.63 2.87
N HIS A 203 -2.25 1.43 3.45
CA HIS A 203 -3.40 0.54 3.65
C HIS A 203 -4.15 0.80 4.95
N VAL A 204 -5.48 0.71 4.91
CA VAL A 204 -6.32 0.64 6.11
C VAL A 204 -7.54 -0.25 5.85
N ASN A 205 -7.92 -1.05 6.83
CA ASN A 205 -9.24 -1.67 6.88
C ASN A 205 -10.24 -0.66 7.50
N PRO A 206 -11.21 -0.13 6.75
CA PRO A 206 -12.18 0.84 7.25
C PRO A 206 -13.05 0.29 8.38
N GLU A 207 -13.22 -1.03 8.50
CA GLU A 207 -13.98 -1.68 9.58
C GLU A 207 -13.29 -1.58 10.96
N THR A 208 -11.99 -1.26 10.97
CA THR A 208 -11.21 -1.10 12.22
C THR A 208 -11.32 0.29 12.82
N ILE A 209 -11.99 1.22 12.14
CA ILE A 209 -12.08 2.64 12.53
C ILE A 209 -13.50 3.18 12.38
N SER A 210 -13.81 4.25 13.11
CA SER A 210 -15.10 4.94 12.91
C SER A 210 -15.12 5.71 11.60
N SER A 211 -16.31 5.98 11.06
CA SER A 211 -16.46 6.78 9.83
C SER A 211 -15.84 8.17 9.93
N THR A 212 -15.85 8.81 11.12
CA THR A 212 -15.16 10.09 11.35
C THR A 212 -13.65 9.95 11.22
N ARG A 213 -13.08 8.88 11.81
CA ARG A 213 -11.64 8.59 11.74
C ARG A 213 -11.21 8.26 10.31
N HIS A 214 -12.01 7.45 9.61
CA HIS A 214 -11.79 7.16 8.19
C HIS A 214 -11.79 8.44 7.35
N GLY A 215 -12.81 9.30 7.49
CA GLY A 215 -12.87 10.58 6.78
C GLY A 215 -11.66 11.48 7.05
N GLN A 216 -11.09 11.45 8.25
CA GLN A 216 -9.86 12.20 8.56
C GLN A 216 -8.63 11.66 7.82
N LEU A 217 -8.55 10.36 7.55
CA LEU A 217 -7.49 9.77 6.72
C LEU A 217 -7.67 10.12 5.24
N VAL A 218 -8.93 10.10 4.76
CA VAL A 218 -9.28 10.51 3.38
C VAL A 218 -8.88 11.97 3.15
N ASP A 219 -9.21 12.87 4.07
CA ASP A 219 -8.83 14.29 4.00
C ASP A 219 -7.31 14.50 4.04
N ALA A 220 -6.58 13.62 4.73
CA ALA A 220 -5.12 13.65 4.88
C ALA A 220 -4.37 12.91 3.75
N SER A 221 -5.06 12.54 2.66
CA SER A 221 -4.47 11.82 1.53
C SER A 221 -4.66 12.58 0.22
N HIS A 222 -3.75 12.40 -0.74
CA HIS A 222 -3.89 12.99 -2.08
C HIS A 222 -4.94 12.25 -2.93
N GLY A 223 -5.03 10.93 -2.73
CA GLY A 223 -6.10 10.10 -3.25
C GLY A 223 -6.53 9.01 -2.28
N THR A 224 -7.73 8.48 -2.52
CA THR A 224 -8.33 7.36 -1.80
C THR A 224 -8.95 6.40 -2.79
N MET A 225 -8.61 5.13 -2.64
CA MET A 225 -9.17 3.99 -3.35
C MET A 225 -9.93 3.12 -2.35
N GLU A 226 -11.22 2.91 -2.60
CA GLU A 226 -12.09 2.10 -1.76
C GLU A 226 -12.27 0.71 -2.39
N PHE A 227 -11.90 -0.33 -1.65
CA PHE A 227 -12.05 -1.73 -2.05
C PHE A 227 -13.16 -2.38 -1.22
N ALA A 228 -14.20 -2.87 -1.89
CA ALA A 228 -15.37 -3.41 -1.21
C ALA A 228 -15.92 -4.65 -1.92
N TRP A 229 -16.68 -5.46 -1.17
CA TRP A 229 -17.48 -6.52 -1.74
C TRP A 229 -18.85 -5.99 -2.19
N GLU A 230 -19.14 -6.04 -3.49
CA GLU A 230 -20.49 -5.79 -3.98
C GLU A 230 -21.30 -7.09 -3.94
N SER A 231 -22.45 -7.02 -3.26
CA SER A 231 -23.44 -8.10 -3.18
C SER A 231 -24.68 -7.74 -4.00
N GLY A 232 -24.52 -7.76 -5.33
CA GLY A 232 -25.60 -7.58 -6.30
C GLY A 232 -25.86 -8.87 -7.09
N GLY A 233 -27.08 -9.41 -7.04
CA GLY A 233 -27.46 -10.61 -7.81
C GLY A 233 -27.02 -11.93 -7.17
N SER A 234 -26.59 -12.90 -7.99
CA SER A 234 -26.23 -14.27 -7.55
C SER A 234 -24.73 -14.51 -7.32
N THR A 235 -23.90 -13.46 -7.45
CA THR A 235 -22.43 -13.57 -7.30
C THR A 235 -21.90 -12.44 -6.42
N ARG A 236 -20.77 -12.69 -5.76
CA ARG A 236 -20.06 -11.71 -4.94
C ARG A 236 -18.91 -11.19 -5.79
N ALA A 237 -18.87 -9.88 -6.06
CA ALA A 237 -17.82 -9.27 -6.87
C ALA A 237 -16.95 -8.38 -5.97
N ARG A 238 -15.64 -8.35 -6.24
CA ARG A 238 -14.74 -7.35 -5.66
C ARG A 238 -14.80 -6.10 -6.51
N THR A 239 -14.78 -4.96 -5.85
CA THR A 239 -14.96 -3.67 -6.51
C THR A 239 -13.95 -2.68 -6.00
N LEU A 240 -13.53 -1.78 -6.89
CA LEU A 240 -12.65 -0.66 -6.59
C LEU A 240 -13.36 0.63 -7.03
N VAL A 241 -13.43 1.60 -6.12
CA VAL A 241 -13.91 2.96 -6.40
C VAL A 241 -12.80 3.95 -6.09
N VAL A 242 -12.48 4.84 -7.02
CA VAL A 242 -11.58 5.97 -6.77
C VAL A 242 -12.41 7.11 -6.18
N GLN A 243 -12.41 7.24 -4.86
CA GLN A 243 -13.27 8.19 -4.13
C GLN A 243 -12.76 9.64 -4.25
N GLN A 244 -11.46 9.81 -4.09
CA GLN A 244 -10.77 11.09 -4.19
C GLN A 244 -9.47 10.84 -4.93
N PHE A 245 -9.12 11.66 -5.92
CA PHE A 245 -7.76 11.68 -6.45
C PHE A 245 -7.52 12.92 -7.30
N ARG A 246 -6.85 13.93 -6.72
CA ARG A 246 -6.62 15.20 -7.42
C ARG A 246 -5.73 14.98 -8.65
N GLY A 247 -6.20 15.40 -9.83
CA GLY A 247 -5.49 15.23 -11.10
C GLY A 247 -5.68 13.87 -11.79
N VAL A 248 -6.43 12.95 -11.17
CA VAL A 248 -6.78 11.64 -11.72
C VAL A 248 -8.30 11.50 -11.86
N LEU A 249 -9.09 12.00 -10.91
CA LEU A 249 -10.56 11.90 -10.96
C LEU A 249 -11.16 12.45 -12.25
N SER A 250 -10.65 13.57 -12.76
CA SER A 250 -11.15 14.14 -14.02
C SER A 250 -11.00 13.17 -15.19
N GLN A 251 -9.94 12.35 -15.22
CA GLN A 251 -9.72 11.36 -16.29
C GLN A 251 -10.70 10.20 -16.18
N ILE A 252 -10.99 9.77 -14.95
CA ILE A 252 -11.98 8.72 -14.67
C ILE A 252 -13.39 9.23 -15.02
N GLU A 253 -13.70 10.48 -14.67
CA GLU A 253 -14.97 11.15 -15.00
C GLU A 253 -15.11 11.40 -16.51
N ASP A 254 -14.05 11.79 -17.22
CA ASP A 254 -14.03 11.97 -18.68
C ASP A 254 -14.33 10.65 -19.41
N GLU A 255 -14.02 9.52 -18.78
CA GLU A 255 -14.34 8.17 -19.25
C GLU A 255 -15.71 7.66 -18.76
N ASP A 256 -16.48 8.49 -18.06
CA ASP A 256 -17.77 8.17 -17.42
C ASP A 256 -17.70 7.01 -16.43
N ILE A 257 -16.54 6.73 -15.82
CA ILE A 257 -16.34 5.55 -14.96
C ILE A 257 -16.81 5.83 -13.53
N VAL A 258 -17.59 4.91 -12.97
CA VAL A 258 -18.08 4.98 -11.58
C VAL A 258 -17.37 4.00 -10.66
N GLN A 259 -17.07 2.81 -11.18
CA GLN A 259 -16.59 1.68 -10.39
C GLN A 259 -15.85 0.70 -11.28
N PHE A 260 -14.82 0.09 -10.74
CA PHE A 260 -14.09 -1.01 -11.35
C PHE A 260 -14.54 -2.33 -10.70
N GLU A 261 -14.79 -3.34 -11.52
CA GLU A 261 -14.88 -4.73 -11.06
C GLU A 261 -13.48 -5.34 -11.17
N THR A 262 -13.07 -6.09 -10.15
CA THR A 262 -11.67 -6.50 -9.98
C THR A 262 -11.57 -8.01 -9.84
N GLU A 263 -10.49 -8.58 -10.38
CA GLU A 263 -10.17 -9.99 -10.28
C GLU A 263 -8.74 -10.23 -9.79
N LEU A 264 -8.45 -11.50 -9.50
CA LEU A 264 -7.11 -11.97 -9.15
C LEU A 264 -6.70 -12.96 -10.22
N GLY A 265 -5.70 -12.60 -11.03
CA GLY A 265 -5.10 -13.46 -12.05
C GLY A 265 -3.67 -13.84 -11.69
N ASP A 266 -2.94 -14.39 -12.66
CA ASP A 266 -1.57 -14.86 -12.47
C ASP A 266 -0.60 -13.71 -12.10
N ALA A 267 -0.86 -12.50 -12.60
CA ALA A 267 -0.14 -11.27 -12.25
C ALA A 267 -0.55 -10.66 -10.89
N GLY A 268 -1.50 -11.28 -10.18
CA GLY A 268 -2.17 -10.74 -9.01
C GLY A 268 -3.41 -9.91 -9.33
N PHE A 269 -3.58 -8.77 -8.67
CA PHE A 269 -4.75 -7.90 -8.81
C PHE A 269 -4.85 -7.28 -10.22
N ASP A 270 -6.02 -7.37 -10.83
CA ASP A 270 -6.33 -6.66 -12.07
C ASP A 270 -7.79 -6.16 -12.11
N ILE A 271 -8.09 -5.28 -13.06
CA ILE A 271 -9.44 -4.80 -13.35
C ILE A 271 -10.06 -5.70 -14.41
N SER A 272 -11.14 -6.39 -14.06
CA SER A 272 -11.86 -7.28 -14.99
C SER A 272 -12.88 -6.54 -15.85
N ASP A 273 -13.54 -5.51 -15.29
CA ASP A 273 -14.57 -4.73 -15.98
C ASP A 273 -14.69 -3.30 -15.42
N VAL A 274 -15.32 -2.42 -16.19
CA VAL A 274 -15.49 -1.00 -15.86
C VAL A 274 -16.96 -0.62 -15.97
N ARG A 275 -17.56 -0.22 -14.84
CA ARG A 275 -18.94 0.26 -14.80
C ARG A 275 -18.97 1.75 -15.10
N LYS A 276 -19.68 2.14 -16.17
CA LYS A 276 -19.83 3.53 -16.61
C LYS A 276 -21.22 4.13 -16.34
N ILE A 277 -21.32 5.44 -16.18
CA ILE A 277 -22.58 6.20 -16.16
C ILE A 277 -23.21 6.12 -17.56
N ARG A 278 -24.51 5.86 -17.64
CA ARG A 278 -25.28 5.83 -18.90
C ARG A 278 -25.87 7.19 -19.23
#